data_AF-A0A1Z9Q5T7-F1
#
_entry.id   AF-A0A1Z9Q5T7-F1
#
_cell.length_a   1.000
_cell.length_b   1.000
_cell.length_c   1.000
_cell.angle_alpha   90.00
_cell.angle_beta   90.00
_cell.angle_gamma   90.00
#
_symmetry.space_group_name_H-M   'P 1'
#
loop_
_entity.id
_entity.type
_entity.pdbx_description
1 polymer ?
#
loop_
_entity_poly.entity_id
_entity_poly.type
_entity_poly.pdbx_seq_one_letter_code
_entity_poly.pdbx_strand_id
1 'polypeptide(L)'
;MKDKLMEALRKEMKKNDAFRMGVEQKLLFKIPKYFYDDHMDRDLPAPAIYKETKHHYWISVLGEHLDELLADADHYVYMQSLGAWEKTAFGLVASARATMNAIEKGKEAYKQYSRRNLRVVK
;
A
#
# COMPACT_ATOMS: atom_id res chain seq x y z
N MET A 1 -5.45 -41.89 9.89
CA MET A 1 -5.01 -40.90 10.91
C MET A 1 -4.34 -39.68 10.26
N LYS A 2 -3.42 -39.88 9.31
CA LYS A 2 -2.75 -38.80 8.55
C LYS A 2 -3.71 -37.90 7.75
N ASP A 3 -4.76 -38.46 7.16
CA ASP A 3 -5.68 -37.67 6.31
C ASP A 3 -6.51 -36.66 7.11
N LYS A 4 -6.98 -37.05 8.31
CA LYS A 4 -7.71 -36.16 9.22
C LYS A 4 -6.82 -35.01 9.72
N LEU A 5 -5.52 -35.28 9.96
CA LEU A 5 -4.54 -34.27 10.37
C LEU A 5 -4.29 -33.26 9.23
N MET A 6 -4.11 -33.75 7.99
CA MET A 6 -3.89 -32.89 6.83
C MET A 6 -5.13 -32.05 6.48
N GLU A 7 -6.34 -32.58 6.69
CA GLU A 7 -7.57 -31.82 6.50
C GLU A 7 -7.75 -30.73 7.55
N ALA A 8 -7.42 -31.01 8.82
CA ALA A 8 -7.45 -30.01 9.89
C ALA A 8 -6.43 -28.88 9.63
N LEU A 9 -5.20 -29.22 9.24
CA LEU A 9 -4.17 -28.24 8.83
C LEU A 9 -4.65 -27.35 7.69
N ARG A 10 -5.26 -27.92 6.64
CA ARG A 10 -5.81 -27.13 5.52
C ARG A 10 -6.94 -26.19 5.95
N LYS A 11 -7.82 -26.62 6.85
CA LYS A 11 -8.91 -25.78 7.39
C LYS A 11 -8.34 -24.63 8.22
N GLU A 12 -7.33 -24.90 9.05
CA GLU A 12 -6.68 -23.89 9.87
C GLU A 12 -5.93 -22.86 9.01
N MET A 13 -5.20 -23.31 7.98
CA MET A 13 -4.54 -22.41 7.02
C MET A 13 -5.55 -21.50 6.31
N LYS A 14 -6.66 -22.06 5.79
CA LYS A 14 -7.71 -21.27 5.15
C LYS A 14 -8.36 -20.25 6.09
N LYS A 15 -8.55 -20.62 7.36
CA LYS A 15 -9.11 -19.72 8.37
C LYS A 15 -8.13 -18.58 8.69
N ASN A 16 -6.84 -18.88 8.80
CA ASN A 16 -5.80 -17.88 8.99
C ASN A 16 -5.66 -16.96 7.78
N ASP A 17 -5.76 -17.49 6.57
CA ASP A 17 -5.77 -16.70 5.34
C ASP A 17 -6.99 -15.79 5.28
N ALA A 18 -8.19 -16.29 5.58
CA ALA A 18 -9.41 -15.47 5.61
C ALA A 18 -9.34 -14.37 6.67
N PHE A 19 -8.78 -14.67 7.84
CA PHE A 19 -8.53 -13.68 8.89
C PHE A 19 -7.51 -12.62 8.42
N ARG A 20 -6.39 -13.05 7.85
CA ARG A 20 -5.36 -12.18 7.28
C ARG A 20 -5.95 -11.27 6.19
N MET A 21 -6.69 -11.83 5.23
CA MET A 21 -7.36 -11.08 4.17
C MET A 21 -8.39 -10.08 4.74
N GLY A 22 -9.14 -10.46 5.79
CA GLY A 22 -10.09 -9.56 6.44
C GLY A 22 -9.43 -8.38 7.17
N VAL A 23 -8.25 -8.61 7.77
CA VAL A 23 -7.42 -7.54 8.34
C VAL A 23 -6.80 -6.69 7.24
N GLU A 24 -6.25 -7.31 6.21
CA GLU A 24 -5.59 -6.66 5.08
C GLU A 24 -6.56 -5.76 4.29
N GLN A 25 -7.81 -6.19 4.08
CA GLN A 25 -8.86 -5.34 3.50
C GLN A 25 -9.12 -4.05 4.29
N LYS A 26 -9.01 -4.08 5.62
CA LYS A 26 -9.14 -2.88 6.47
C LYS A 26 -7.91 -1.96 6.40
N LEU A 27 -6.82 -2.47 5.86
CA LEU A 27 -5.54 -1.77 5.72
C LEU A 27 -5.25 -1.36 4.27
N LEU A 28 -6.21 -1.56 3.36
CA LEU A 28 -6.16 -1.04 2.01
C LEU A 28 -6.46 0.45 2.00
N PHE A 29 -5.67 1.20 1.27
CA PHE A 29 -5.90 2.62 0.99
C PHE A 29 -5.72 2.89 -0.50
N LYS A 30 -6.34 3.98 -0.96
CA LYS A 30 -6.30 4.37 -2.37
C LYS A 30 -5.17 5.34 -2.66
N ILE A 31 -4.53 5.19 -3.82
CA ILE A 31 -3.55 6.12 -4.38
C ILE A 31 -3.96 6.51 -5.81
N PRO A 32 -3.61 7.71 -6.29
CA PRO A 32 -3.82 8.07 -7.70
C PRO A 32 -2.97 7.20 -8.62
N LYS A 33 -3.50 6.91 -9.82
CA LYS A 33 -2.79 6.10 -10.81
C LYS A 33 -1.56 6.77 -11.42
N TYR A 34 -1.67 8.05 -11.76
CA TYR A 34 -0.74 8.67 -12.69
C TYR A 34 0.73 8.57 -12.25
N PHE A 35 1.02 8.83 -10.97
CA PHE A 35 2.37 8.62 -10.42
C PHE A 35 2.76 7.15 -10.28
N TYR A 36 1.82 6.27 -9.90
CA TYR A 36 2.11 4.84 -9.78
C TYR A 36 2.45 4.23 -11.15
N ASP A 37 1.71 4.60 -12.19
CA ASP A 37 1.97 4.16 -13.57
C ASP A 37 3.34 4.69 -14.03
N ASP A 38 3.70 5.95 -13.79
CA ASP A 38 5.04 6.51 -14.08
C ASP A 38 6.18 5.78 -13.33
N HIS A 39 5.93 5.35 -12.10
CA HIS A 39 6.87 4.55 -11.32
C HIS A 39 7.06 3.15 -11.92
N MET A 40 5.96 2.52 -12.33
CA MET A 40 5.97 1.19 -12.97
C MET A 40 6.57 1.21 -14.37
N ASP A 41 6.33 2.27 -15.15
CA ASP A 41 6.92 2.47 -16.48
C ASP A 41 8.46 2.59 -16.43
N ARG A 42 9.01 2.87 -15.24
CA ARG A 42 10.46 2.85 -14.94
C ARG A 42 10.96 1.50 -14.40
N ASP A 43 10.14 0.45 -14.45
CA ASP A 43 10.45 -0.91 -13.95
C ASP A 43 10.89 -0.94 -12.48
N LEU A 44 10.36 -0.03 -11.65
CA LEU A 44 10.71 0.05 -10.22
C LEU A 44 9.84 -0.92 -9.38
N PRO A 45 10.38 -1.47 -8.27
CA PRO A 45 9.61 -2.31 -7.36
C PRO A 45 8.44 -1.54 -6.74
N ALA A 46 7.23 -2.10 -6.80
CA ALA A 46 6.01 -1.45 -6.30
C ALA A 46 5.09 -2.42 -5.55
N PRO A 47 4.25 -1.91 -4.63
CA PRO A 47 3.29 -2.72 -3.90
C PRO A 47 2.20 -3.28 -4.82
N ALA A 48 1.76 -4.50 -4.52
CA ALA A 48 0.70 -5.17 -5.26
C ALA A 48 -0.62 -4.36 -5.27
N ILE A 49 -1.27 -4.34 -6.42
CA ILE A 49 -2.59 -3.74 -6.60
C ILE A 49 -3.67 -4.76 -6.21
N TYR A 50 -4.49 -4.41 -5.22
CA TYR A 50 -5.61 -5.24 -4.74
C TYR A 50 -6.94 -4.89 -5.42
N LYS A 51 -7.07 -3.64 -5.87
CA LYS A 51 -8.23 -3.17 -6.61
C LYS A 51 -7.81 -2.01 -7.50
N GLU A 52 -8.49 -1.89 -8.62
CA GLU A 52 -8.29 -0.83 -9.59
C GLU A 52 -9.63 -0.13 -9.90
N THR A 53 -9.57 1.17 -10.15
CA THR A 53 -10.65 1.95 -10.79
C THR A 53 -10.06 2.82 -11.88
N LYS A 54 -10.89 3.58 -12.61
CA LYS A 54 -10.41 4.49 -13.67
C LYS A 54 -9.25 5.40 -13.25
N HIS A 55 -9.23 5.88 -12.01
CA HIS A 55 -8.27 6.92 -11.56
C HIS A 55 -7.42 6.53 -10.35
N HIS A 56 -7.67 5.37 -9.73
CA HIS A 56 -6.98 4.99 -8.50
C HIS A 56 -6.66 3.50 -8.46
N TYR A 57 -5.59 3.17 -7.72
CA TYR A 57 -5.29 1.83 -7.23
C TYR A 57 -5.54 1.74 -5.73
N TRP A 58 -5.86 0.55 -5.24
CA TRP A 58 -5.88 0.21 -3.82
C TRP A 58 -4.71 -0.70 -3.52
N ILE A 59 -3.89 -0.29 -2.57
CA ILE A 59 -2.70 -1.00 -2.11
C ILE A 59 -2.77 -1.21 -0.60
N SER A 60 -2.02 -2.20 -0.11
CA SER A 60 -1.93 -2.52 1.31
C SER A 60 -0.84 -1.71 1.99
N VAL A 61 -1.09 -1.23 3.21
CA VAL A 61 -0.05 -0.59 4.05
C VAL A 61 1.03 -1.58 4.50
N LEU A 62 0.75 -2.88 4.39
CA LEU A 62 1.69 -3.97 4.65
C LEU A 62 2.27 -4.54 3.35
N GLY A 63 1.97 -3.92 2.21
CA GLY A 63 2.48 -4.35 0.92
C GLY A 63 4.00 -4.25 0.87
N GLU A 64 4.62 -5.23 0.23
CA GLU A 64 6.03 -5.17 -0.14
C GLU A 64 6.28 -3.94 -1.02
N HIS A 65 7.49 -3.40 -0.99
CA HIS A 65 7.92 -2.25 -1.79
C HIS A 65 7.17 -0.94 -1.56
N LEU A 66 6.41 -0.83 -0.47
CA LEU A 66 5.68 0.40 -0.14
C LEU A 66 6.62 1.56 0.21
N ASP A 67 7.78 1.28 0.81
CA ASP A 67 8.76 2.28 1.19
C ASP A 67 9.52 2.83 -0.03
N GLU A 68 9.73 2.00 -1.05
CA GLU A 68 10.33 2.36 -2.33
C GLU A 68 9.41 3.31 -3.11
N LEU A 69 8.12 2.98 -3.20
CA LEU A 69 7.11 3.87 -3.79
C LEU A 69 7.01 5.21 -3.04
N LEU A 70 7.11 5.18 -1.71
CA LEU A 70 7.10 6.39 -0.87
C LEU A 70 8.34 7.26 -1.09
N ALA A 71 9.53 6.66 -1.12
CA ALA A 71 10.79 7.37 -1.31
C ALA A 71 10.85 8.05 -2.68
N ASP A 72 10.38 7.38 -3.73
CA ASP A 72 10.32 7.95 -5.06
C ASP A 72 9.27 9.07 -5.15
N ALA A 73 8.12 8.93 -4.50
CA ALA A 73 7.12 10.01 -4.42
C ALA A 73 7.68 11.27 -3.71
N ASP A 74 8.41 11.07 -2.61
CA ASP A 74 9.10 12.14 -1.89
C ASP A 74 10.18 12.81 -2.76
N HIS A 75 10.95 12.03 -3.52
CA HIS A 75 11.92 12.58 -4.46
C HIS A 75 11.28 13.53 -5.49
N TYR A 76 10.13 13.17 -6.08
CA TYR A 76 9.42 14.05 -7.01
C TYR A 76 8.99 15.36 -6.34
N VAL A 77 8.47 15.27 -5.12
CA VAL A 77 8.04 16.42 -4.31
C VAL A 77 9.23 17.31 -3.94
N TYR A 78 10.35 16.71 -3.53
CA TYR A 78 11.58 17.39 -3.17
C TYR A 78 12.18 18.13 -4.38
N MET A 79 12.30 17.45 -5.52
CA MET A 79 12.83 18.05 -6.76
C MET A 79 11.97 19.22 -7.25
N GLN A 80 10.65 19.18 -7.02
CA GLN A 80 9.78 20.34 -7.28
C GLN A 80 10.14 21.54 -6.42
N SER A 81 10.45 21.32 -5.13
CA SER A 81 10.83 22.40 -4.23
C SER A 81 12.14 23.08 -4.63
N LEU A 82 13.00 22.36 -5.36
CA LEU A 82 14.24 22.88 -5.96
C LEU A 82 14.05 23.52 -7.33
N GLY A 83 12.82 23.53 -7.87
CA GLY A 83 12.52 24.07 -9.20
C GLY A 83 13.02 23.19 -10.36
N ALA A 84 13.30 21.92 -10.12
CA ALA A 84 13.87 21.02 -11.13
C ALA A 84 12.87 20.51 -12.17
N TRP A 85 11.57 20.71 -11.96
CA TRP A 85 10.52 20.23 -12.86
C TRP A 85 9.94 21.35 -13.73
N GLU A 86 9.76 21.04 -15.02
CA GLU A 86 9.01 21.90 -15.93
C GLU A 86 7.53 22.00 -15.53
N LYS A 87 6.85 23.06 -16.02
CA LYS A 87 5.42 23.26 -15.73
C LYS A 87 4.54 22.10 -16.21
N THR A 88 4.96 21.39 -17.24
CA THR A 88 4.25 20.21 -17.78
C THR A 88 4.21 19.04 -16.78
N ALA A 89 5.17 18.96 -15.86
CA ALA A 89 5.26 17.90 -14.84
C ALA A 89 4.42 18.19 -13.58
N PHE A 90 3.74 19.34 -13.47
CA PHE A 90 2.94 19.69 -12.28
C PHE A 90 1.90 18.62 -11.92
N GLY A 91 1.23 18.04 -12.92
CA GLY A 91 0.23 16.98 -12.69
C GLY A 91 0.84 15.70 -12.11
N LEU A 92 2.03 15.31 -12.57
CA LEU A 92 2.73 14.13 -12.10
C LEU A 92 3.22 14.32 -10.66
N VAL A 93 3.83 15.48 -10.37
CA VAL A 93 4.27 15.80 -9.01
C VAL A 93 3.08 15.93 -8.05
N ALA A 94 1.96 16.51 -8.49
CA ALA A 94 0.75 16.56 -7.68
C ALA A 94 0.22 15.15 -7.37
N SER A 95 0.28 14.24 -8.35
CA SER A 95 -0.05 12.83 -8.14
C SER A 95 0.91 12.16 -7.16
N ALA A 96 2.23 12.41 -7.26
CA ALA A 96 3.25 11.88 -6.34
C ALA A 96 2.99 12.34 -4.90
N ARG A 97 2.73 13.64 -4.70
CA ARG A 97 2.39 14.22 -3.40
C ARG A 97 1.14 13.59 -2.80
N ALA A 98 0.12 13.34 -3.62
CA ALA A 98 -1.10 12.69 -3.17
C ALA A 98 -0.86 11.22 -2.77
N THR A 99 0.00 10.50 -3.51
CA THR A 99 0.46 9.15 -3.14
C THR A 99 1.18 9.17 -1.79
N MET A 100 2.18 10.04 -1.60
CA MET A 100 2.93 10.20 -0.35
C MET A 100 1.99 10.42 0.85
N ASN A 101 1.09 11.40 0.74
CA ASN A 101 0.10 11.71 1.78
C ASN A 101 -0.85 10.53 2.09
N ALA A 102 -1.21 9.75 1.08
CA ALA A 102 -2.09 8.58 1.26
C ALA A 102 -1.37 7.46 2.00
N ILE A 103 -0.09 7.21 1.67
CA ILE A 103 0.75 6.21 2.34
C ILE A 103 0.93 6.59 3.83
N GLU A 104 1.27 7.85 4.12
CA GLU A 104 1.43 8.32 5.50
C GLU A 104 0.14 8.15 6.33
N LYS A 105 -1.01 8.51 5.75
CA LYS A 105 -2.32 8.29 6.38
C LYS A 105 -2.60 6.81 6.60
N GLY A 106 -2.26 5.96 5.64
CA GLY A 106 -2.35 4.50 5.76
C GLY A 106 -1.51 3.98 6.92
N LYS A 107 -0.24 4.40 7.01
CA LYS A 107 0.69 4.04 8.09
C LYS A 107 0.16 4.49 9.46
N GLU A 108 -0.40 5.68 9.56
CA GLU A 108 -0.99 6.18 10.80
C GLU A 108 -2.26 5.39 11.20
N ALA A 109 -3.14 5.11 10.25
CA ALA A 109 -4.31 4.26 10.49
C ALA A 109 -3.91 2.86 10.99
N TYR A 110 -2.86 2.27 10.41
CA TYR A 110 -2.31 1.00 10.85
C TYR A 110 -1.73 1.05 12.28
N LYS A 111 -0.99 2.11 12.63
CA LYS A 111 -0.49 2.32 14.00
C LYS A 111 -1.65 2.39 15.00
N GLN A 112 -2.73 3.10 14.67
CA GLN A 112 -3.91 3.20 15.52
C GLN A 112 -4.65 1.87 15.66
N TYR A 113 -4.82 1.14 14.55
CA TYR A 113 -5.40 -0.21 14.54
C TYR A 113 -4.57 -1.16 15.43
N SER A 114 -3.25 -1.17 15.25
CA SER A 114 -2.33 -2.03 16.01
C SER A 114 -2.38 -1.71 17.51
N ARG A 115 -2.37 -0.43 17.89
CA ARG A 115 -2.50 -0.01 19.31
C ARG A 115 -3.80 -0.44 19.96
N ARG A 116 -4.92 -0.40 19.23
CA ARG A 116 -6.24 -0.79 19.75
C ARG A 116 -6.36 -2.30 19.93
N ASN A 117 -5.84 -3.09 18.99
CA ASN A 117 -6.00 -4.55 19.01
C ASN A 117 -4.92 -5.27 19.83
N LEU A 118 -3.69 -4.74 19.93
CA LEU A 118 -2.63 -5.30 20.79
C LEU A 118 -2.85 -5.06 22.30
N ARG A 119 -3.76 -4.14 22.66
CA ARG A 119 -4.17 -3.92 24.06
C ARG A 119 -5.17 -4.96 24.59
N VAL A 120 -5.76 -5.77 23.72
CA VAL A 120 -6.77 -6.78 24.09
C VAL A 120 -6.12 -8.14 24.40
N VAL A 121 -4.79 -8.25 24.26
CA VAL A 121 -4.03 -9.50 24.43
C VAL A 121 -3.10 -9.44 25.67
N LYS A 122 -3.42 -8.58 26.65
CA LYS A 122 -2.76 -8.57 27.96
C LYS A 122 -3.72 -9.02 29.04
#